data_AF-A0A5N3XI78-F1
#
_entry.id   AF-A0A5N3XI78-F1
#
_cell.length_a   1.000
_cell.length_b   1.000
_cell.length_c   1.000
_cell.angle_alpha   90.00
_cell.angle_beta   90.00
_cell.angle_gamma   90.00
#
_symmetry.space_group_name_H-M   'P 1'
#
loop_
_entity.id
_entity.type
_entity.pdbx_description
1 polymer ?
#
loop_
_entity_poly.entity_id
_entity_poly.type
_entity_poly.pdbx_seq_one_letter_code
_entity_poly.pdbx_strand_id
1 'polypeptide(L)' 'KEKKNNLECEKMGGACKYQNTHGCVILPGECKSRKKHCCRV' A
#
# COMPACT_ATOMS: atom_id res chain seq x y z
N LYS A 1 -6.80 19.81 -6.89
CA LYS A 1 -7.21 18.42 -6.54
C LYS A 1 -5.99 17.73 -5.93
N GLU A 2 -5.76 17.93 -4.63
CA GLU A 2 -4.62 17.34 -3.92
C GLU A 2 -4.76 15.81 -3.87
N LYS A 3 -3.91 15.10 -4.62
CA LYS A 3 -3.78 13.64 -4.57
C LYS A 3 -2.98 13.26 -3.32
N LYS A 4 -3.54 13.47 -2.14
CA LYS A 4 -2.99 12.93 -0.89
C LYS A 4 -3.22 11.41 -0.86
N ASN A 5 -2.17 10.66 -0.49
CA ASN A 5 -2.22 9.33 0.14
C ASN A 5 -2.14 8.06 -0.72
N ASN A 6 -1.12 7.93 -1.57
CA ASN A 6 -0.43 6.63 -1.75
C ASN A 6 1.10 6.73 -1.52
N LEU A 7 1.59 7.94 -1.21
CA LEU A 7 3.02 8.21 -1.16
C LEU A 7 3.73 7.46 -0.04
N GLU A 8 3.06 7.21 1.09
CA GLU A 8 3.64 6.50 2.25
C GLU A 8 4.04 5.07 1.89
N CYS A 9 3.18 4.36 1.16
CA CYS A 9 3.47 3.00 0.73
C CYS A 9 4.64 2.98 -0.28
N GLU A 10 4.57 3.82 -1.31
CA GLU A 10 5.63 3.89 -2.33
C GLU A 10 6.96 4.40 -1.76
N LYS A 11 6.94 5.35 -0.80
CA LYS A 11 8.13 5.84 -0.09
C LYS A 11 8.79 4.78 0.78
N MET A 12 8.00 3.87 1.37
CA MET A 12 8.55 2.74 2.11
C MET A 12 9.06 1.61 1.21
N GLY A 13 9.07 1.80 -0.12
CA GLY A 13 9.41 0.75 -1.09
C GLY A 13 8.32 -0.33 -1.19
N GLY A 14 7.10 0.00 -0.78
CA GLY A 14 5.94 -0.88 -0.88
C GLY A 14 5.06 -0.53 -2.08
N ALA A 15 4.21 -1.50 -2.45
CA ALA A 15 3.19 -1.35 -3.46
C ALA A 15 1.81 -1.65 -2.88
N CYS A 16 0.81 -0.88 -3.29
CA CYS A 16 -0.57 -1.11 -2.89
C CYS A 16 -1.17 -2.33 -3.62
N LYS A 17 -1.24 -3.46 -2.92
CA LYS A 17 -1.86 -4.70 -3.42
C LYS A 17 -3.19 -5.00 -2.73
N TYR A 18 -4.01 -5.84 -3.34
CA TYR A 18 -5.25 -6.30 -2.72
C TYR A 18 -4.97 -7.18 -1.51
N GLN A 19 -5.80 -7.08 -0.47
CA GLN A 19 -5.68 -7.87 0.78
C GLN A 19 -5.61 -9.39 0.58
N ASN A 20 -6.09 -9.90 -0.56
CA ASN A 20 -5.97 -11.31 -0.93
C ASN A 20 -4.61 -11.69 -1.56
N THR A 21 -3.65 -10.78 -1.66
CA THR A 21 -2.30 -11.15 -2.08
C THR A 21 -1.57 -11.78 -0.91
N HIS A 22 -1.27 -13.07 -1.02
CA HIS A 22 -0.39 -13.78 -0.09
C HIS A 22 1.07 -13.69 -0.57
N GLY A 23 2.02 -13.66 0.36
CA GLY A 23 3.46 -13.70 0.04
C GLY A 23 4.16 -12.35 -0.09
N CYS A 24 3.69 -11.30 0.58
CA CYS A 24 4.40 -10.02 0.68
C CYS A 24 4.26 -9.45 2.09
N VAL A 25 5.22 -8.60 2.51
CA VAL A 25 5.24 -8.06 3.87
C VAL A 25 4.26 -6.90 3.96
N ILE A 26 3.19 -7.07 4.74
CA ILE A 26 2.18 -6.02 4.94
C ILE A 26 2.83 -4.89 5.74
N LEU A 27 2.89 -3.70 5.14
CA LEU A 27 3.40 -2.50 5.79
C LEU A 27 2.25 -1.66 6.34
N PRO A 28 2.48 -0.85 7.38
CA PRO A 28 1.52 0.11 7.91
C PRO A 28 1.30 1.33 6.99
N GLY A 29 1.53 1.19 5.68
CA GLY A 29 1.29 2.24 4.68
C GLY A 29 -0.17 2.27 4.26
N GLU A 30 -0.76 3.47 4.24
CA GLU A 30 -2.12 3.64 3.76
C GLU A 30 -2.19 3.64 2.23
N CYS A 31 -3.07 2.80 1.71
CA CYS A 31 -3.44 2.79 0.30
C CYS A 31 -4.77 3.50 0.11
N LYS A 32 -4.94 4.19 -1.02
CA LYS A 32 -6.17 4.93 -1.35
C LYS A 32 -7.44 4.07 -1.31
N SER A 33 -7.32 2.76 -1.46
CA SER A 33 -8.42 1.82 -1.32
C SER A 33 -8.31 1.06 0.00
N ARG A 34 -9.36 1.09 0.83
CA ARG A 34 -9.50 0.21 2.01
C ARG A 34 -9.43 -1.29 1.68
N LYS A 35 -9.69 -1.67 0.43
CA LYS A 35 -9.55 -3.05 -0.06
C LYS A 35 -8.10 -3.45 -0.37
N LYS A 36 -7.18 -2.47 -0.40
CA LYS A 36 -5.77 -2.66 -0.68
C LYS A 36 -4.97 -2.36 0.58
N HIS A 37 -3.89 -3.09 0.77
CA HIS A 37 -2.90 -2.84 1.80
C HIS A 37 -1.57 -2.51 1.15
N CYS A 38 -0.72 -1.79 1.88
CA CYS A 38 0.64 -1.62 1.45
C CYS A 38 1.39 -2.94 1.63
N CYS A 39 2.09 -3.37 0.58
CA CYS A 39 2.90 -4.56 0.64
C CYS A 39 4.30 -4.32 0.10
N ARG A 40 5.32 -4.68 0.88
CA ARG A 40 6.72 -4.61 0.47
C ARG A 40 7.13 -5.92 -0.21
N VAL A 41 7.73 -5.78 -1.38
CA VAL A 41 8.41 -6.85 -2.14
C VAL A 41 9.91 -6.75 -1.93
#